data_AF-A0A3S5ESX5-F1
#
_entry.id   AF-A0A3S5ESX5-F1
#
_cell.length_a   1.000
_cell.length_b   1.000
_cell.length_c   1.000
_cell.angle_alpha   90.00
_cell.angle_beta   90.00
_cell.angle_gamma   90.00
#
_symmetry.space_group_name_H-M   'P 1'
#
loop_
_entity.id
_entity.type
_entity.pdbx_description
1 polymer ?
#
loop_
_entity_poly.entity_id
_entity_poly.type
_entity_poly.pdbx_seq_one_letter_code
_entity_poly.pdbx_strand_id
1 'polypeptide(L)'
;MEFIGKFTYLTNTILCAVLIGYLTSYVITLGSYYTYMLRNGRVKELQASYAPFRTDSNTKALYRICFALQMVFAAVSLLLNHSTHPLPAQVYALAILPIFLTIHVVTGFGKVEEKMASGKELTEPEIDLYTKLNLPLHLVYAALYLIGATWLVAALF
;
A
#
# COMPACT_ATOMS: atom_id res chain seq x y z
N MET A 1 24.12 -19.32 -5.31
CA MET A 1 23.57 -18.21 -4.50
C MET A 1 23.44 -16.92 -5.30
N GLU A 2 24.42 -16.54 -6.11
CA GLU A 2 24.41 -15.29 -6.90
C GLU A 2 23.16 -15.11 -7.79
N PHE A 3 22.74 -16.14 -8.53
CA PHE A 3 21.53 -16.08 -9.36
C PHE A 3 20.27 -15.79 -8.52
N ILE A 4 20.12 -16.46 -7.37
CA ILE A 4 18.98 -16.28 -6.46
C ILE A 4 19.01 -14.88 -5.83
N GLY A 5 20.19 -14.39 -5.47
CA GLY A 5 20.39 -13.02 -4.98
C GLY A 5 19.91 -11.99 -6.01
N LYS A 6 20.40 -12.06 -7.24
CA LYS A 6 19.98 -11.17 -8.34
C LYS A 6 18.48 -11.26 -8.62
N PHE A 7 17.94 -12.47 -8.68
CA PHE A 7 16.51 -12.70 -8.91
C PHE A 7 15.65 -12.05 -7.83
N THR A 8 15.99 -12.25 -6.57
CA THR A 8 15.23 -11.68 -5.44
C THR A 8 15.33 -10.16 -5.38
N TYR A 9 16.49 -9.60 -5.70
CA TYR A 9 16.69 -8.14 -5.79
C TYR A 9 15.85 -7.50 -6.89
N LEU A 10 15.90 -8.06 -8.11
CA LEU A 10 15.09 -7.58 -9.24
C LEU A 10 13.60 -7.75 -8.95
N THR A 11 13.19 -8.88 -8.38
CA THR A 11 11.79 -9.12 -8.03
C THR A 11 11.29 -8.13 -6.98
N ASN A 12 12.07 -7.84 -5.93
CA ASN A 12 11.74 -6.80 -4.95
C ASN A 12 11.58 -5.42 -5.61
N THR A 13 12.49 -5.08 -6.54
CA THR A 13 12.44 -3.82 -7.28
C THR A 13 11.15 -3.71 -8.11
N ILE A 14 10.79 -4.76 -8.85
CA ILE A 14 9.55 -4.83 -9.64
C ILE A 14 8.32 -4.76 -8.73
N LEU A 15 8.31 -5.47 -7.60
CA LEU A 15 7.20 -5.45 -6.66
C LEU A 15 7.01 -4.06 -6.02
N CYS A 16 8.09 -3.33 -5.72
CA CYS A 16 7.99 -1.92 -5.33
C CYS A 16 7.31 -1.10 -6.42
N ALA A 17 7.70 -1.27 -7.69
CA ALA A 17 7.09 -0.57 -8.82
C ALA A 17 5.59 -0.91 -9.01
N VAL A 18 5.21 -2.18 -8.83
CA VAL A 18 3.81 -2.61 -8.83
C VAL A 18 3.02 -1.89 -7.74
N LEU A 19 3.57 -1.74 -6.54
CA LEU A 19 2.91 -1.03 -5.44
C LEU A 19 2.78 0.48 -5.69
N ILE A 20 3.73 1.11 -6.39
CA ILE A 20 3.56 2.48 -6.89
C ILE A 20 2.33 2.57 -7.79
N GLY A 21 2.23 1.68 -8.78
CA GLY A 21 1.12 1.66 -9.74
C GLY A 21 -0.22 1.42 -9.05
N TYR A 22 -0.27 0.47 -8.12
CA TYR A 22 -1.45 0.18 -7.30
C TYR A 22 -1.90 1.41 -6.48
N LEU A 23 -0.99 2.02 -5.70
CA LEU A 23 -1.32 3.14 -4.83
C LEU A 23 -1.71 4.39 -5.63
N THR A 24 -0.99 4.67 -6.71
CA THR A 24 -1.29 5.81 -7.59
C THR A 24 -2.64 5.63 -8.28
N SER A 25 -2.90 4.44 -8.83
CA SER A 25 -4.20 4.11 -9.43
C SER A 25 -5.32 4.23 -8.41
N TYR A 26 -5.13 3.72 -7.19
CA TYR A 26 -6.09 3.88 -6.10
C TYR A 26 -6.39 5.36 -5.82
N VAL A 27 -5.37 6.20 -5.64
CA VAL A 27 -5.55 7.64 -5.37
C VAL A 27 -6.36 8.31 -6.48
N ILE A 28 -6.04 8.05 -7.75
CA ILE A 28 -6.70 8.68 -8.91
C ILE A 28 -8.14 8.16 -9.09
N THR A 29 -8.40 6.90 -8.78
CA THR A 29 -9.67 6.23 -9.09
C THR A 29 -10.50 5.99 -7.82
N LEU A 30 -10.40 4.79 -7.23
CA LEU A 30 -11.24 4.33 -6.14
C LEU A 30 -11.15 5.22 -4.91
N GLY A 31 -9.95 5.61 -4.49
CA GLY A 31 -9.74 6.49 -3.35
C GLY A 31 -10.41 7.85 -3.54
N SER A 32 -10.29 8.45 -4.73
CA SER A 32 -10.97 9.70 -5.07
C SER A 32 -12.49 9.55 -5.08
N TYR A 33 -13.00 8.46 -5.67
CA TYR A 33 -14.42 8.15 -5.68
C TYR A 33 -14.97 7.95 -4.26
N TYR A 34 -14.31 7.16 -3.40
CA TYR A 34 -14.73 6.96 -2.01
C TYR A 34 -14.74 8.26 -1.24
N THR A 35 -13.68 9.07 -1.38
CA THR A 35 -13.57 10.38 -0.73
C THR A 35 -14.71 11.30 -1.17
N TYR A 36 -15.05 11.32 -2.46
CA TYR A 36 -16.20 12.07 -2.97
C TYR A 36 -17.52 11.58 -2.37
N MET A 37 -17.78 10.27 -2.36
CA MET A 37 -19.02 9.71 -1.83
C MET A 37 -19.20 10.05 -0.35
N LEU A 38 -18.13 9.93 0.44
CA LEU A 38 -18.13 10.25 1.87
C LEU A 38 -18.38 11.74 2.14
N ARG A 39 -17.70 12.64 1.41
CA ARG A 39 -17.88 14.10 1.55
C ARG A 39 -19.29 14.58 1.20
N ASN A 40 -20.01 13.83 0.37
CA ASN A 40 -21.34 14.21 -0.11
C ASN A 40 -22.46 13.42 0.58
N GLY A 41 -22.20 12.77 1.73
CA GLY A 41 -23.22 12.06 2.50
C GLY A 41 -23.75 10.77 1.84
N ARG A 42 -23.06 10.26 0.82
CA ARG A 42 -23.48 9.08 0.03
C ARG A 42 -22.86 7.77 0.53
N VAL A 43 -22.54 7.70 1.82
CA VAL A 43 -21.87 6.54 2.44
C VAL A 43 -22.67 5.26 2.25
N LYS A 44 -23.98 5.30 2.49
CA LYS A 44 -24.86 4.13 2.36
C LYS A 44 -24.90 3.61 0.92
N GLU A 45 -24.96 4.50 -0.06
CA GLU A 45 -24.97 4.14 -1.48
C GLU A 45 -23.64 3.51 -1.92
N LEU A 46 -22.52 4.07 -1.46
CA LEU A 46 -21.20 3.48 -1.68
C LEU A 46 -21.11 2.08 -1.07
N GLN A 47 -21.49 1.93 0.20
CA GLN A 47 -21.36 0.69 0.94
C GLN A 47 -22.28 -0.41 0.42
N ALA A 48 -23.49 -0.06 -0.05
CA ALA A 48 -24.45 -1.00 -0.63
C ALA A 48 -23.91 -1.73 -1.87
N SER A 49 -22.97 -1.12 -2.61
CA SER A 49 -22.36 -1.72 -3.79
C SER A 49 -20.95 -2.28 -3.52
N TYR A 50 -20.12 -1.52 -2.80
CA TYR A 50 -18.72 -1.87 -2.64
C TYR A 50 -18.47 -3.00 -1.63
N ALA A 51 -19.20 -3.05 -0.52
CA ALA A 51 -18.97 -4.07 0.50
C ALA A 51 -19.28 -5.51 0.01
N PRO A 52 -20.39 -5.75 -0.71
CA PRO A 52 -20.62 -7.04 -1.38
C PRO A 52 -19.53 -7.36 -2.41
N PHE A 53 -19.23 -6.42 -3.31
CA PHE A 53 -18.16 -6.60 -4.31
C PHE A 53 -16.83 -7.01 -3.66
N ARG A 54 -16.39 -6.31 -2.61
CA ARG A 54 -15.13 -6.58 -1.92
C ARG A 54 -15.10 -7.97 -1.28
N THR A 55 -16.24 -8.42 -0.77
CA THR A 55 -16.39 -9.74 -0.15
C THR A 55 -16.38 -10.84 -1.20
N ASP A 56 -17.15 -10.68 -2.27
CA ASP A 56 -17.36 -11.72 -3.29
C ASP A 56 -16.19 -11.85 -4.27
N SER A 57 -15.46 -10.77 -4.53
CA SER A 57 -14.33 -10.74 -5.48
C SER A 57 -12.99 -11.16 -4.90
N ASN A 58 -12.89 -11.45 -3.60
CA ASN A 58 -11.62 -11.67 -2.90
C ASN A 58 -10.58 -10.54 -3.05
N THR A 59 -10.99 -9.33 -3.48
CA THR A 59 -10.08 -8.20 -3.72
C THR A 59 -9.20 -7.89 -2.51
N LYS A 60 -9.75 -8.02 -1.29
CA LYS A 60 -9.00 -7.88 -0.02
C LYS A 60 -7.86 -8.88 0.13
N ALA A 61 -8.02 -10.12 -0.32
CA ALA A 61 -6.94 -11.10 -0.28
C ALA A 61 -5.86 -10.75 -1.31
N LEU A 62 -6.26 -10.37 -2.52
CA LEU A 62 -5.33 -10.08 -3.61
C LEU A 62 -4.36 -8.94 -3.29
N TYR A 63 -4.85 -7.77 -2.86
CA TYR A 63 -3.92 -6.68 -2.54
C TYR A 63 -3.02 -7.01 -1.35
N ARG A 64 -3.52 -7.76 -0.34
CA ARG A 64 -2.70 -8.21 0.80
C ARG A 64 -1.56 -9.12 0.36
N ILE A 65 -1.82 -10.02 -0.59
CA ILE A 65 -0.81 -10.91 -1.16
C ILE A 65 0.29 -10.08 -1.85
N CYS A 66 -0.06 -9.04 -2.60
CA CYS A 66 0.94 -8.17 -3.24
C CYS A 66 1.89 -7.52 -2.22
N PHE A 67 1.36 -6.94 -1.13
CA PHE A 67 2.17 -6.36 -0.06
C PHE A 67 3.01 -7.43 0.67
N ALA A 68 2.43 -8.59 0.96
CA ALA A 68 3.13 -9.68 1.64
C ALA A 68 4.27 -10.23 0.78
N LEU A 69 4.04 -10.44 -0.52
CA LEU A 69 5.08 -10.86 -1.46
C LEU A 69 6.21 -9.84 -1.52
N GLN A 70 5.89 -8.55 -1.63
CA GLN A 70 6.92 -7.50 -1.63
C GLN A 70 7.78 -7.56 -0.36
N MET A 71 7.17 -7.70 0.82
CA MET A 71 7.91 -7.82 2.08
C MET A 71 8.80 -9.07 2.17
N VAL A 72 8.27 -10.22 1.75
CA VAL A 72 9.05 -11.47 1.72
C VAL A 72 10.25 -11.33 0.80
N PHE A 73 10.06 -10.81 -0.41
CA PHE A 73 11.15 -10.60 -1.36
C PHE A 73 12.14 -9.52 -0.90
N ALA A 74 11.68 -8.46 -0.24
CA ALA A 74 12.57 -7.46 0.37
C ALA A 74 13.46 -8.08 1.46
N ALA A 75 12.89 -8.89 2.35
CA ALA A 75 13.64 -9.53 3.43
C ALA A 75 14.66 -10.55 2.88
N VAL A 76 14.23 -11.41 1.95
CA VAL A 76 15.12 -12.40 1.32
C VAL A 76 16.20 -11.69 0.49
N SER A 77 15.83 -10.66 -0.27
CA SER A 77 16.80 -9.85 -1.02
C SER A 77 17.85 -9.26 -0.09
N LEU A 78 17.45 -8.63 1.02
CA LEU A 78 18.37 -8.06 1.99
C LEU A 78 19.34 -9.10 2.54
N LEU A 79 18.83 -10.27 2.95
CA LEU A 79 19.66 -11.37 3.47
C LEU A 79 20.71 -11.83 2.45
N LEU A 80 20.35 -11.90 1.17
CA LEU A 80 21.22 -12.42 0.12
C LEU A 80 22.14 -11.38 -0.53
N ASN A 81 21.79 -10.10 -0.46
CA ASN A 81 22.42 -9.04 -1.25
C ASN A 81 22.98 -7.87 -0.41
N HIS A 82 22.95 -7.94 0.93
CA HIS A 82 23.47 -6.87 1.80
C HIS A 82 24.94 -6.51 1.56
N SER A 83 25.76 -7.46 1.11
CA SER A 83 27.19 -7.26 0.85
C SER A 83 27.51 -6.86 -0.59
N THR A 84 26.55 -7.00 -1.51
CA THR A 84 26.76 -6.76 -2.96
C THR A 84 26.03 -5.52 -3.48
N HIS A 85 24.98 -5.07 -2.78
CA HIS A 85 24.22 -3.87 -3.11
C HIS A 85 24.14 -2.94 -1.89
N PRO A 86 23.87 -1.62 -2.09
CA PRO A 86 23.79 -0.67 -1.00
C PRO A 86 22.79 -1.09 0.08
N LEU A 87 23.29 -1.33 1.29
CA LEU A 87 22.49 -1.71 2.44
C LEU A 87 21.34 -0.72 2.74
N PRO A 88 21.55 0.62 2.69
CA PRO A 88 20.47 1.57 2.97
C PRO A 88 19.25 1.44 2.06
N ALA A 89 19.45 1.19 0.76
CA ALA A 89 18.35 1.03 -0.20
C ALA A 89 17.49 -0.20 0.11
N GLN A 90 18.15 -1.30 0.50
CA GLN A 90 17.49 -2.56 0.82
C GLN A 90 16.73 -2.48 2.14
N VAL A 91 17.34 -1.88 3.17
CA VAL A 91 16.68 -1.61 4.45
C VAL A 91 15.48 -0.68 4.27
N TYR A 92 15.64 0.37 3.47
CA TYR A 92 14.57 1.29 3.14
C TYR A 92 13.37 0.56 2.53
N ALA A 93 13.59 -0.23 1.47
CA ALA A 93 12.53 -0.99 0.80
C ALA A 93 11.79 -1.98 1.72
N LEU A 94 12.49 -2.57 2.69
CA LEU A 94 11.90 -3.43 3.71
C LEU A 94 11.09 -2.64 4.77
N ALA A 95 11.49 -1.41 5.06
CA ALA A 95 10.88 -0.59 6.11
C ALA A 95 9.56 0.09 5.69
N ILE A 96 9.30 0.24 4.39
CA ILE A 96 8.13 1.00 3.88
C ILE A 96 6.81 0.46 4.45
N LEU A 97 6.53 -0.86 4.32
CA LEU A 97 5.26 -1.41 4.77
C LEU A 97 5.08 -1.36 6.30
N PRO A 98 6.08 -1.72 7.13
CA PRO A 98 5.99 -1.52 8.57
C PRO A 98 5.65 -0.08 8.96
N ILE A 99 6.33 0.91 8.37
CA ILE A 99 6.06 2.34 8.61
C ILE A 99 4.63 2.69 8.21
N PHE A 100 4.20 2.25 7.02
CA PHE A 100 2.84 2.43 6.52
C PHE A 100 1.78 1.90 7.48
N LEU A 101 1.95 0.66 7.96
CA LEU A 101 0.99 0.01 8.85
C LEU A 101 0.97 0.70 10.22
N THR A 102 2.12 1.11 10.74
CA THR A 102 2.20 1.89 11.98
C THR A 102 1.44 3.19 11.86
N ILE A 103 1.61 3.96 10.77
CA ILE A 103 0.87 5.21 10.56
C ILE A 103 -0.64 4.95 10.46
N HIS A 104 -1.08 3.89 9.77
CA HIS A 104 -2.51 3.52 9.71
C HIS A 104 -3.11 3.22 11.08
N VAL A 105 -2.35 2.55 11.96
CA VAL A 105 -2.78 2.22 13.32
C VAL A 105 -2.79 3.46 14.20
N VAL A 106 -1.70 4.22 14.23
CA VAL A 106 -1.53 5.38 15.12
C VAL A 106 -2.52 6.50 14.79
N THR A 107 -2.82 6.72 13.51
CA THR A 107 -3.82 7.72 13.08
C THR A 107 -5.26 7.25 13.28
N GLY A 108 -5.49 5.96 13.54
CA GLY A 108 -6.82 5.34 13.54
C GLY A 108 -7.43 5.15 12.14
N PHE A 109 -6.75 5.61 11.07
CA PHE A 109 -7.25 5.54 9.71
C PHE A 109 -7.53 4.11 9.26
N GLY A 110 -6.67 3.14 9.59
CA GLY A 110 -6.88 1.74 9.17
C GLY A 110 -8.18 1.13 9.71
N LYS A 111 -8.62 1.52 10.91
CA LYS A 111 -9.90 1.08 11.47
C LYS A 111 -11.09 1.70 10.71
N VAL A 112 -10.99 2.99 10.41
CA VAL A 112 -12.02 3.73 9.68
C VAL A 112 -12.14 3.23 8.23
N GLU A 113 -11.02 3.00 7.56
CA GLU A 113 -10.96 2.43 6.22
C GLU A 113 -11.60 1.05 6.17
N GLU A 114 -11.28 0.16 7.13
CA GLU A 114 -11.92 -1.15 7.18
C GLU A 114 -13.43 -1.02 7.42
N LYS A 115 -13.87 -0.10 8.29
CA LYS A 115 -15.29 0.14 8.57
C LYS A 115 -16.02 0.61 7.31
N MET A 116 -15.47 1.60 6.62
CA MET A 116 -15.95 2.11 5.33
C MET A 116 -16.10 0.96 4.34
N ALA A 117 -15.02 0.19 4.14
CA ALA A 117 -14.97 -0.85 3.12
C ALA A 117 -15.81 -2.10 3.44
N SER A 118 -16.11 -2.36 4.72
CA SER A 118 -16.91 -3.52 5.16
C SER A 118 -18.40 -3.22 5.29
N GLY A 119 -18.85 -2.03 4.91
CA GLY A 119 -20.27 -1.67 4.97
C GLY A 119 -20.79 -1.38 6.38
N LYS A 120 -19.89 -1.17 7.34
CA LYS A 120 -20.26 -0.82 8.71
C LYS A 120 -20.57 0.68 8.81
N GLU A 121 -21.53 1.04 9.66
CA GLU A 121 -21.92 2.45 9.87
C GLU A 121 -20.73 3.32 10.27
N LEU A 122 -20.59 4.49 9.65
CA LEU A 122 -19.54 5.47 9.98
C LEU A 122 -20.15 6.64 10.76
N THR A 123 -19.42 7.15 11.74
CA THR A 123 -19.75 8.41 12.42
C THR A 123 -19.19 9.61 11.67
N GLU A 124 -19.71 10.81 11.90
CA GLU A 124 -19.19 12.04 11.27
C GLU A 124 -17.69 12.26 11.51
N PRO A 125 -17.13 12.07 12.73
CA PRO A 125 -15.67 12.15 12.92
C PRO A 125 -14.87 11.12 12.12
N GLU A 126 -15.41 9.91 11.92
CA GLU A 126 -14.76 8.89 11.10
C GLU A 126 -14.79 9.27 9.61
N ILE A 127 -15.88 9.87 9.13
CA ILE A 127 -16.00 10.39 7.76
C ILE A 127 -15.00 11.53 7.54
N ASP A 128 -14.90 12.49 8.46
CA ASP A 128 -13.92 13.58 8.39
C ASP A 128 -12.48 13.03 8.36
N LEU A 129 -12.15 12.12 9.28
CA LEU A 129 -10.84 11.48 9.32
C LEU A 129 -10.51 10.77 8.01
N TYR A 130 -11.46 9.99 7.48
CA TYR A 130 -11.28 9.29 6.21
C TYR A 130 -11.02 10.28 5.08
N THR A 131 -11.88 11.28 4.92
CA THR A 131 -11.81 12.20 3.77
C THR A 131 -10.64 13.18 3.85
N LYS A 132 -10.08 13.38 5.04
CA LYS A 132 -8.84 14.14 5.27
C LYS A 132 -7.60 13.32 4.98
N LEU A 133 -7.56 12.05 5.37
CA LEU A 133 -6.34 11.23 5.35
C LEU A 133 -6.23 10.27 4.17
N ASN A 134 -7.34 9.83 3.59
CA ASN A 134 -7.34 8.76 2.58
C ASN A 134 -6.38 9.04 1.42
N LEU A 135 -6.55 10.17 0.71
CA LEU A 135 -5.69 10.48 -0.43
C LEU A 135 -4.26 10.86 -0.01
N PRO A 136 -4.04 11.76 0.97
CA PRO A 136 -2.69 12.16 1.34
C PRO A 136 -1.83 10.99 1.83
N LEU A 137 -2.40 10.10 2.65
CA LEU A 137 -1.67 8.93 3.13
C LEU A 137 -1.26 8.05 1.95
N HIS A 138 -2.21 7.61 1.12
CA HIS A 138 -1.91 6.74 -0.03
C HIS A 138 -0.93 7.37 -1.03
N LEU A 139 -0.97 8.68 -1.22
CA LEU A 139 0.00 9.40 -2.06
C LEU A 139 1.40 9.42 -1.45
N VAL A 140 1.53 9.70 -0.15
CA VAL A 140 2.82 9.63 0.57
C VAL A 140 3.40 8.22 0.42
N TYR A 141 2.57 7.19 0.54
CA TYR A 141 3.02 5.82 0.40
C TYR A 141 3.44 5.45 -1.02
N ALA A 142 2.73 5.93 -2.03
CA ALA A 142 3.16 5.79 -3.42
C ALA A 142 4.54 6.44 -3.63
N ALA A 143 4.76 7.62 -3.04
CA ALA A 143 6.05 8.31 -3.09
C ALA A 143 7.16 7.55 -2.35
N LEU A 144 6.88 6.95 -1.19
CA LEU A 144 7.86 6.12 -0.48
C LEU A 144 8.29 4.92 -1.31
N TYR A 145 7.34 4.21 -1.93
CA TYR A 145 7.64 3.10 -2.85
C TYR A 145 8.37 3.56 -4.11
N LEU A 146 8.08 4.75 -4.62
CA LEU A 146 8.80 5.34 -5.75
C LEU A 146 10.26 5.60 -5.40
N ILE A 147 10.52 6.26 -4.28
CA ILE A 147 11.89 6.49 -3.79
C ILE A 147 12.62 5.15 -3.62
N GLY A 148 11.96 4.16 -3.01
CA GLY A 148 12.55 2.83 -2.80
C GLY A 148 12.88 2.12 -4.11
N ALA A 149 11.94 2.09 -5.07
CA ALA A 149 12.15 1.49 -6.37
C ALA A 149 13.26 2.20 -7.15
N THR A 150 13.26 3.53 -7.20
CA THR A 150 14.31 4.32 -7.87
C THR A 150 15.68 4.07 -7.24
N TRP A 151 15.76 3.99 -5.92
CA TRP A 151 17.04 3.73 -5.24
C TRP A 151 17.56 2.32 -5.51
N LEU A 152 16.68 1.31 -5.52
CA LEU A 152 17.04 -0.06 -5.90
C LEU A 152 17.48 -0.14 -7.37
N VAL A 153 16.79 0.54 -8.28
CA VAL A 153 17.18 0.60 -9.71
C VAL A 153 18.52 1.29 -9.88
N ALA A 154 18.75 2.43 -9.22
CA ALA A 154 20.00 3.17 -9.30
C ALA A 154 21.21 2.33 -8.83
N ALA A 155 20.98 1.39 -7.91
CA ALA A 155 21.98 0.46 -7.40
C ALA A 155 22.23 -0.78 -8.28
N LEU A 156 21.62 -0.85 -9.46
CA LEU A 156 21.92 -1.86 -10.49
C LEU A 156 23.02 -1.42 -11.47
N PHE A 157 23.34 -0.13 -11.51
CA PHE A 157 24.32 0.49 -12.41
C PHE A 157 25.50 1.04 -11.62
#